data_AF-A0A354PCH3-F1
#
_entry.id   AF-A0A354PCH3-F1
#
_cell.length_a   1.000
_cell.length_b   1.000
_cell.length_c   1.000
_cell.angle_alpha   90.00
_cell.angle_beta   90.00
_cell.angle_gamma   90.00
#
_symmetry.space_group_name_H-M   'P 1'
#
loop_
_entity.id
_entity.type
_entity.pdbx_description
1 polymer ?
#
loop_
_entity_poly.entity_id
_entity_poly.type
_entity_poly.pdbx_seq_one_letter_code
_entity_poly.pdbx_strand_id
1 'polypeptide(L)'
;MKLSMRLMLCAAVCFVLPSVSTVSADEKAKETVSVFGDKKLEVPQSWQKTKPASSIVEYEFLVKGGEGDDAPTARVTMMAAGGDVKANIDRWKGQFAGGDAAAQKSEEKKVGDWVVHVVDLSGNFKETMGGGPFSGGKVVERQNYAMLGAILVHPEGRKYFIKMTGPSDLVKSNRESVVQMLDGLKN
;
A
#
# COMPACT_ATOMS: atom_id res chain seq x y z
N MET A 1 39.79 -71.59 50.62
CA MET A 1 40.23 -70.32 51.26
C MET A 1 40.11 -69.20 50.23
N LYS A 2 39.70 -67.99 50.66
CA LYS A 2 39.32 -66.77 49.89
C LYS A 2 37.84 -66.75 49.47
N LEU A 3 36.91 -66.22 50.26
CA LEU A 3 36.71 -64.87 50.85
C LEU A 3 35.97 -63.92 49.90
N SER A 4 34.77 -63.56 50.38
CA SER A 4 33.84 -62.50 49.96
C SER A 4 34.50 -61.14 49.74
N MET A 5 33.90 -60.24 48.94
CA MET A 5 33.36 -58.93 49.40
C MET A 5 33.00 -57.93 48.25
N ARG A 6 31.70 -57.60 48.19
CA ARG A 6 31.02 -56.27 48.05
C ARG A 6 31.50 -55.13 47.12
N LEU A 7 30.51 -54.62 46.37
CA LEU A 7 29.97 -53.23 46.33
C LEU A 7 30.82 -52.11 45.69
N MET A 8 30.31 -51.48 44.62
CA MET A 8 29.89 -50.06 44.66
C MET A 8 29.12 -49.59 43.42
N LEU A 9 28.15 -48.74 43.72
CA LEU A 9 27.18 -48.06 42.88
C LEU A 9 27.76 -46.70 42.44
N CYS A 10 27.61 -46.31 41.18
CA CYS A 10 27.65 -44.89 40.77
C CYS A 10 26.58 -44.64 39.71
N ALA A 11 25.47 -44.03 40.13
CA ALA A 11 24.47 -43.46 39.25
C ALA A 11 24.96 -42.08 38.79
N ALA A 12 25.19 -41.91 37.49
CA ALA A 12 25.39 -40.60 36.88
C ALA A 12 24.07 -40.13 36.27
N VAL A 13 23.38 -39.21 36.97
CA VAL A 13 22.20 -38.54 36.43
C VAL A 13 22.69 -37.40 35.54
N CYS A 14 22.62 -37.57 34.23
CA CYS A 14 22.82 -36.49 33.26
C CYS A 14 21.56 -35.62 33.21
N PHE A 15 21.62 -34.42 33.77
CA PHE A 15 20.61 -33.39 33.57
C PHE A 15 20.78 -32.81 32.15
N VAL A 16 19.91 -33.20 31.22
CA VAL A 16 19.81 -32.56 29.90
C VAL A 16 18.89 -31.35 30.06
N LEU A 17 19.46 -30.14 30.03
CA LEU A 17 18.65 -28.92 29.96
C LEU A 17 18.04 -28.79 28.55
N PRO A 18 16.72 -28.60 28.40
CA PRO A 18 16.13 -28.28 27.11
C PRO A 18 16.58 -26.87 26.72
N SER A 19 17.26 -26.76 25.58
CA SER A 19 17.50 -25.48 24.92
C SER A 19 16.16 -24.94 24.45
N VAL A 20 15.64 -23.93 25.14
CA VAL A 20 14.48 -23.17 24.68
C VAL A 20 14.95 -22.31 23.52
N SER A 21 14.67 -22.77 22.29
CA SER A 21 14.75 -21.93 21.11
C SER A 21 13.69 -20.85 21.25
N THR A 22 14.10 -19.64 21.60
CA THR A 22 13.29 -18.44 21.44
C THR A 22 13.05 -18.27 19.94
N VAL A 23 11.86 -18.65 19.47
CA VAL A 23 11.35 -18.21 18.17
C VAL A 23 11.17 -16.69 18.31
N SER A 24 12.12 -15.92 17.78
CA SER A 24 11.90 -14.49 17.51
C SER A 24 10.63 -14.39 16.68
N ALA A 25 9.69 -13.55 17.12
CA ALA A 25 8.56 -13.14 16.30
C ALA A 25 9.11 -12.64 14.96
N ASP A 26 8.66 -13.27 13.86
CA ASP A 26 8.98 -12.87 12.50
C ASP A 26 8.73 -11.37 12.33
N GLU A 27 9.80 -10.59 12.26
CA GLU A 27 9.75 -9.21 11.78
C GLU A 27 9.44 -9.31 10.29
N LYS A 28 8.14 -9.34 9.96
CA LYS A 28 7.65 -9.47 8.59
C LYS A 28 8.35 -8.42 7.74
N ALA A 29 9.19 -8.86 6.80
CA ALA A 29 9.96 -7.97 5.95
C ALA A 29 9.04 -6.92 5.33
N LYS A 30 9.45 -5.65 5.38
CA LYS A 30 8.65 -4.54 4.83
C LYS A 30 8.40 -4.78 3.35
N GLU A 31 7.13 -4.82 2.93
CA GLU A 31 6.78 -4.90 1.52
C GLU A 31 7.26 -3.63 0.81
N THR A 32 7.90 -3.78 -0.34
CA THR A 32 8.37 -2.66 -1.16
C THR A 32 7.87 -2.77 -2.59
N VAL A 33 7.62 -1.62 -3.20
CA VAL A 33 7.27 -1.50 -4.63
C VAL A 33 8.38 -0.76 -5.36
N SER A 34 8.63 -1.12 -6.62
CA SER A 34 9.60 -0.40 -7.45
C SER A 34 8.88 0.62 -8.32
N VAL A 35 9.42 1.83 -8.39
CA VAL A 35 8.99 2.85 -9.35
C VAL A 35 10.06 2.92 -10.42
N PHE A 36 9.72 2.43 -11.62
CA PHE A 36 10.60 2.38 -12.80
C PHE A 36 11.91 1.60 -12.66
N GLY A 37 12.13 0.86 -11.57
CA GLY A 37 13.43 0.27 -11.23
C GLY A 37 14.38 1.24 -10.52
N ASP A 38 14.08 2.54 -10.53
CA ASP A 38 14.96 3.61 -10.06
C ASP A 38 14.81 3.86 -8.56
N LYS A 39 13.58 3.74 -8.04
CA LYS A 39 13.25 3.96 -6.62
C LYS A 39 12.48 2.79 -6.04
N LYS A 40 12.63 2.57 -4.73
CA LYS A 40 11.83 1.63 -3.95
C LYS A 40 11.03 2.38 -2.89
N LEU A 41 9.73 2.15 -2.84
CA LEU A 41 8.86 2.72 -1.81
C LEU A 41 8.44 1.62 -0.85
N GLU A 42 8.55 1.90 0.46
CA GLU A 42 8.04 1.00 1.50
C GLU A 42 6.52 1.14 1.59
N VAL A 43 5.81 0.02 1.42
CA VAL A 43 4.36 -0.01 1.50
C VAL A 43 3.96 -0.03 2.98
N PRO A 44 2.96 0.77 3.40
CA PRO A 44 2.43 0.70 4.76
C PRO A 44 2.00 -0.72 5.13
N GLN A 45 2.40 -1.19 6.31
CA GLN A 45 2.18 -2.59 6.75
C GLN A 45 0.69 -3.00 6.81
N SER A 46 -0.21 -2.03 6.98
CA SER A 46 -1.66 -2.26 7.01
C SER A 46 -2.26 -2.59 5.64
N TRP A 47 -1.49 -2.42 4.56
CA TRP A 47 -1.96 -2.65 3.20
C TRP A 47 -1.74 -4.11 2.79
N GLN A 48 -2.80 -4.71 2.25
CA GLN A 48 -2.81 -6.10 1.86
C GLN A 48 -2.63 -6.20 0.34
N LYS A 49 -1.50 -6.77 -0.11
CA LYS A 49 -1.23 -6.97 -1.53
C LYS A 49 -2.30 -7.87 -2.15
N THR A 50 -2.78 -7.51 -3.32
CA THR A 50 -3.74 -8.31 -4.10
C THR A 50 -3.31 -8.39 -5.57
N LYS A 51 -3.92 -9.33 -6.30
CA LYS A 51 -3.70 -9.46 -7.74
C LYS A 51 -4.34 -8.26 -8.44
N PRO A 52 -3.61 -7.54 -9.31
CA PRO A 52 -4.19 -6.45 -10.07
C PRO A 52 -5.39 -6.87 -10.92
N ALA A 53 -6.47 -6.10 -10.87
CA ALA A 53 -7.67 -6.37 -11.67
C ALA A 53 -7.51 -6.00 -13.16
N SER A 54 -6.44 -5.28 -13.51
CA SER A 54 -6.12 -4.86 -14.87
C SER A 54 -4.63 -5.04 -15.14
N SER A 55 -4.26 -5.45 -16.36
CA SER A 55 -2.86 -5.70 -16.74
C SER A 55 -1.99 -4.45 -16.80
N ILE A 56 -2.59 -3.25 -16.86
CA ILE A 56 -1.86 -1.98 -16.80
C ILE A 56 -1.44 -1.61 -15.37
N VAL A 57 -2.08 -2.21 -14.35
CA VAL A 57 -1.78 -1.95 -12.95
C VAL A 57 -0.62 -2.86 -12.54
N GLU A 58 0.47 -2.27 -12.08
CA GLU A 58 1.69 -2.99 -11.71
C GLU A 58 1.57 -3.55 -10.29
N TYR A 59 1.10 -2.73 -9.34
CA TYR A 59 0.81 -3.15 -7.98
C TYR A 59 -0.58 -2.75 -7.55
N GLU A 60 -1.23 -3.64 -6.80
CA GLU A 60 -2.56 -3.40 -6.25
C GLU A 60 -2.60 -3.85 -4.78
N PHE A 61 -3.22 -3.03 -3.94
CA PHE A 61 -3.40 -3.30 -2.52
C PHE A 61 -4.83 -3.01 -2.07
N LEU A 62 -5.24 -3.67 -1.00
CA LEU A 62 -6.47 -3.40 -0.26
C LEU A 62 -6.11 -2.83 1.11
N VAL A 63 -6.84 -1.80 1.52
CA VAL A 63 -6.74 -1.19 2.84
C VAL A 63 -8.07 -1.35 3.53
N LYS A 64 -8.12 -2.11 4.62
CA LYS A 64 -9.34 -2.34 5.40
C LYS A 64 -9.42 -1.34 6.55
N GLY A 65 -10.60 -0.77 6.77
CA GLY A 65 -10.93 0.09 7.92
C GLY A 65 -11.51 -0.69 9.10
N GLY A 66 -11.07 -1.93 9.31
CA GLY A 66 -11.59 -2.83 10.34
C GLY A 66 -11.32 -4.31 10.02
N GLU A 67 -11.83 -5.18 10.88
CA GLU A 67 -11.74 -6.64 10.70
C GLU A 67 -12.99 -7.20 10.01
N GLY A 68 -12.87 -8.41 9.45
CA GLY A 68 -13.96 -9.08 8.73
C GLY A 68 -14.07 -8.72 7.26
N ASP A 69 -15.02 -9.36 6.59
CA ASP A 69 -15.24 -9.20 5.14
C ASP A 69 -16.13 -7.99 4.80
N ASP A 70 -16.95 -7.55 5.74
CA ASP A 70 -17.81 -6.37 5.60
C ASP A 70 -17.09 -5.05 5.92
N ALA A 71 -15.80 -5.12 6.30
CA ALA A 71 -15.02 -3.94 6.62
C ALA A 71 -14.94 -2.99 5.42
N PRO A 72 -15.10 -1.67 5.64
CA PRO A 72 -14.90 -0.69 4.57
C PRO A 72 -13.50 -0.87 3.98
N THR A 73 -13.43 -0.99 2.66
CA THR A 73 -12.18 -1.30 1.96
C THR A 73 -11.87 -0.23 0.92
N ALA A 74 -10.66 0.31 0.96
CA ALA A 74 -10.11 1.15 -0.08
C ALA A 74 -9.15 0.34 -0.96
N ARG A 75 -9.14 0.66 -2.24
CA ARG A 75 -8.26 0.06 -3.26
C ARG A 75 -7.11 1.00 -3.54
N VAL A 76 -5.89 0.49 -3.55
CA VAL A 76 -4.69 1.22 -3.98
C VAL A 76 -4.16 0.62 -5.26
N THR A 77 -3.89 1.45 -6.27
CA THR A 77 -3.28 1.04 -7.54
C THR A 77 -2.03 1.85 -7.79
N MET A 78 -1.03 1.19 -8.39
CA MET A 78 0.27 1.77 -8.72
C MET A 78 0.67 1.35 -10.13
N MET A 79 1.01 2.32 -10.97
CA MET A 79 1.35 2.05 -12.38
C MET A 79 2.05 3.20 -13.07
N ALA A 80 2.77 2.89 -14.15
CA ALA A 80 3.25 3.87 -15.10
C ALA A 80 2.10 4.64 -15.75
N ALA A 81 2.34 5.89 -16.10
CA ALA A 81 1.35 6.83 -16.57
C ALA A 81 1.85 7.65 -17.76
N GLY A 82 0.91 7.99 -18.65
CA GLY A 82 1.12 8.90 -19.77
C GLY A 82 0.34 10.21 -19.62
N GLY A 83 0.49 11.07 -20.63
CA GLY A 83 -0.22 12.34 -20.72
C GLY A 83 0.35 13.45 -19.83
N ASP A 84 -0.30 14.60 -19.89
CA ASP A 84 0.05 15.80 -19.13
C ASP A 84 -0.46 15.72 -17.67
N VAL A 85 0.28 16.30 -16.72
CA VAL A 85 -0.07 16.27 -15.29
C VAL A 85 -1.42 16.96 -15.06
N LYS A 86 -1.58 18.19 -15.56
CA LYS A 86 -2.79 18.98 -15.33
C LYS A 86 -4.00 18.30 -15.96
N ALA A 87 -3.87 17.81 -17.19
CA ALA A 87 -4.94 17.06 -17.85
C ALA A 87 -5.36 15.81 -17.07
N ASN A 88 -4.41 15.09 -16.47
CA ASN A 88 -4.70 13.93 -15.63
C ASN A 88 -5.43 14.33 -14.33
N ILE A 89 -5.01 15.41 -13.67
CA ILE A 89 -5.67 15.95 -12.47
C ILE A 89 -7.09 16.39 -12.79
N ASP A 90 -7.29 17.14 -13.87
CA ASP A 90 -8.60 17.61 -14.31
C ASP A 90 -9.53 16.44 -14.64
N ARG A 91 -9.00 15.41 -15.31
CA ARG A 91 -9.75 14.17 -15.58
C ARG A 91 -10.17 13.50 -14.28
N TRP A 92 -9.28 13.36 -13.29
CA TRP A 92 -9.63 12.74 -12.01
C TRP A 92 -10.68 13.57 -11.25
N LYS A 93 -10.55 14.91 -11.24
CA LYS A 93 -11.58 15.81 -10.67
C LYS A 93 -12.93 15.58 -11.33
N GLY A 94 -12.97 15.44 -12.65
CA GLY A 94 -14.20 15.16 -13.41
C GLY A 94 -14.86 13.81 -13.10
N GLN A 95 -14.19 12.89 -12.40
CA GLN A 95 -14.80 11.65 -11.91
C GLN A 95 -15.60 11.86 -10.63
N PHE A 96 -15.51 13.03 -10.00
CA PHE A 96 -16.21 13.37 -8.77
C PHE A 96 -17.29 14.42 -9.03
N ALA A 97 -18.43 14.26 -8.36
CA ALA A 97 -19.50 15.24 -8.31
C ALA A 97 -19.90 15.52 -6.85
N GLY A 98 -20.22 16.76 -6.53
CA GLY A 98 -20.48 17.17 -5.14
C GLY A 98 -19.25 16.98 -4.24
N GLY A 99 -19.48 16.85 -2.94
CA GLY A 99 -18.43 16.76 -1.92
C GLY A 99 -17.99 18.12 -1.39
N ASP A 100 -17.05 18.09 -0.44
CA ASP A 100 -16.49 19.30 0.16
C ASP A 100 -15.46 19.93 -0.78
N ALA A 101 -15.69 21.18 -1.18
CA ALA A 101 -14.78 21.93 -2.04
C ALA A 101 -13.39 22.09 -1.40
N ALA A 102 -13.31 22.18 -0.06
CA ALA A 102 -12.03 22.23 0.66
C ALA A 102 -11.24 20.91 0.55
N ALA A 103 -11.91 19.81 0.21
CA ALA A 103 -11.33 18.48 0.01
C ALA A 103 -11.05 18.17 -1.48
N GLN A 104 -11.16 19.15 -2.38
CA GLN A 104 -10.77 19.04 -3.79
C GLN A 104 -9.52 19.86 -4.09
N LYS A 105 -8.37 19.40 -3.58
CA LYS A 105 -7.11 20.13 -3.66
C LYS A 105 -6.00 19.32 -4.32
N SER A 106 -5.04 20.03 -4.88
CA SER A 106 -3.80 19.46 -5.37
C SER A 106 -2.64 20.30 -4.90
N GLU A 107 -1.58 19.65 -4.41
CA GLU A 107 -0.34 20.28 -4.00
C GLU A 107 0.82 19.68 -4.79
N GLU A 108 1.82 20.50 -5.08
CA GLU A 108 3.05 20.10 -5.74
C GLU A 108 4.19 20.19 -4.72
N LYS A 109 5.06 19.17 -4.70
CA LYS A 109 6.29 19.20 -3.91
C LYS A 109 7.42 18.50 -4.65
N LYS A 110 8.64 18.96 -4.40
CA LYS A 110 9.86 18.25 -4.83
C LYS A 110 10.25 17.22 -3.77
N VAL A 111 10.54 15.99 -4.20
CA VAL A 111 10.98 14.89 -3.33
C VAL A 111 12.18 14.21 -3.99
N GLY A 112 13.39 14.47 -3.48
CA GLY A 112 14.62 14.15 -4.21
C GLY A 112 14.65 14.90 -5.54
N ASP A 113 14.96 14.21 -6.64
CA ASP A 113 14.93 14.78 -7.99
C ASP A 113 13.54 14.72 -8.65
N TRP A 114 12.55 14.14 -7.97
CA TRP A 114 11.20 13.97 -8.51
C TRP A 114 10.31 15.16 -8.17
N VAL A 115 9.40 15.49 -9.08
CA VAL A 115 8.26 16.37 -8.79
C VAL A 115 7.06 15.49 -8.49
N VAL A 116 6.38 15.75 -7.38
CA VAL A 116 5.24 14.96 -6.92
C VAL A 116 4.02 15.86 -6.78
N HIS A 117 2.95 15.51 -7.47
CA HIS A 117 1.64 16.15 -7.28
C HIS A 117 0.76 15.24 -6.44
N VAL A 118 0.37 15.69 -5.26
CA VAL A 118 -0.59 15.00 -4.39
C VAL A 118 -1.96 15.62 -4.61
N VAL A 119 -2.98 14.79 -4.82
CA VAL A 119 -4.34 15.21 -5.19
C VAL A 119 -5.32 14.56 -4.23
N ASP A 120 -6.02 15.38 -3.47
CA ASP A 120 -7.13 14.97 -2.61
C ASP A 120 -8.45 15.30 -3.33
N LEU A 121 -9.33 14.31 -3.49
CA LEU A 121 -10.68 14.47 -4.04
C LEU A 121 -11.69 13.75 -3.16
N SER A 122 -12.87 14.31 -2.99
CA SER A 122 -14.00 13.64 -2.34
C SER A 122 -15.33 14.01 -2.98
N GLY A 123 -16.32 13.14 -2.82
CA GLY A 123 -17.67 13.32 -3.34
C GLY A 123 -18.25 12.01 -3.89
N ASN A 124 -19.17 12.15 -4.84
CA ASN A 124 -19.77 11.03 -5.54
C ASN A 124 -18.84 10.60 -6.68
N PHE A 125 -18.24 9.42 -6.53
CA PHE A 125 -17.23 8.92 -7.46
C PHE A 125 -17.87 8.09 -8.57
N LYS A 126 -17.60 8.45 -9.82
CA LYS A 126 -17.96 7.68 -11.01
C LYS A 126 -16.89 6.63 -11.28
N GLU A 127 -17.05 5.49 -10.63
CA GLU A 127 -16.17 4.35 -10.81
C GLU A 127 -16.50 3.62 -12.12
N THR A 128 -15.52 3.47 -13.01
CA THR A 128 -15.70 2.64 -14.21
C THR A 128 -15.26 1.21 -13.91
N MET A 129 -16.22 0.29 -13.95
CA MET A 129 -16.03 -1.13 -13.67
C MET A 129 -16.09 -1.95 -14.97
N GLY A 130 -15.07 -2.78 -15.17
CA GLY A 130 -14.92 -3.57 -16.40
C GLY A 130 -14.43 -2.72 -17.57
N GLY A 131 -13.59 -3.30 -18.42
CA GLY A 131 -12.89 -2.58 -19.49
C GLY A 131 -11.66 -1.80 -19.01
N GLY A 132 -10.74 -1.51 -19.92
CA GLY A 132 -9.61 -0.63 -19.67
C GLY A 132 -10.03 0.85 -19.61
N PRO A 133 -9.14 1.75 -19.15
CA PRO A 133 -9.44 3.18 -18.99
C PRO A 133 -9.90 3.91 -20.27
N PHE A 134 -9.80 3.25 -21.43
CA PHE A 134 -10.18 3.78 -22.74
C PHE A 134 -11.17 2.90 -23.52
N SER A 135 -11.59 1.73 -22.99
CA SER A 135 -12.44 0.79 -23.73
C SER A 135 -13.92 0.82 -23.33
N GLY A 136 -14.31 1.82 -22.53
CA GLY A 136 -15.63 1.84 -21.90
C GLY A 136 -15.79 0.78 -20.81
N GLY A 137 -16.86 0.91 -20.03
CA GLY A 137 -17.15 0.06 -18.88
C GLY A 137 -18.48 0.44 -18.24
N LYS A 138 -18.95 -0.36 -17.27
CA LYS A 138 -20.11 0.00 -16.47
C LYS A 138 -19.71 1.10 -15.49
N VAL A 139 -20.33 2.27 -15.59
CA VAL A 139 -20.15 3.31 -14.58
C VAL A 139 -21.02 2.98 -13.37
N VAL A 140 -20.40 2.93 -12.20
CA VAL A 140 -21.05 2.77 -10.89
C VAL A 140 -20.79 4.03 -10.10
N GLU A 141 -21.87 4.66 -9.62
CA GLU A 141 -21.74 5.82 -8.73
C GLU A 141 -21.55 5.36 -7.28
N ARG A 142 -20.45 5.77 -6.67
CA ARG A 142 -20.11 5.51 -5.28
C ARG A 142 -20.33 6.79 -4.48
N GLN A 143 -21.29 6.76 -3.57
CA GLN A 143 -21.59 7.88 -2.68
C GLN A 143 -20.55 7.94 -1.54
N ASN A 144 -20.24 9.15 -1.06
CA ASN A 144 -19.28 9.40 0.03
C ASN A 144 -17.92 8.68 -0.16
N TYR A 145 -17.36 8.81 -1.37
CA TYR A 145 -16.04 8.28 -1.70
C TYR A 145 -15.00 9.39 -1.76
N ALA A 146 -13.75 8.99 -1.69
CA ALA A 146 -12.61 9.85 -1.92
C ALA A 146 -11.56 9.16 -2.77
N MET A 147 -10.68 9.99 -3.34
CA MET A 147 -9.45 9.55 -3.97
C MET A 147 -8.29 10.39 -3.44
N LEU A 148 -7.25 9.70 -3.01
CA LEU A 148 -5.93 10.26 -2.80
C LEU A 148 -5.02 9.78 -3.92
N GLY A 149 -4.66 10.70 -4.82
CA GLY A 149 -3.76 10.45 -5.94
C GLY A 149 -2.38 11.05 -5.71
N ALA A 150 -1.35 10.40 -6.22
CA ALA A 150 -0.03 10.96 -6.40
C ALA A 150 0.42 10.77 -7.85
N ILE A 151 0.94 11.83 -8.47
CA ILE A 151 1.62 11.77 -9.76
C ILE A 151 3.10 12.04 -9.51
N LEU A 152 3.93 11.01 -9.69
CA LEU A 152 5.38 11.09 -9.55
C LEU A 152 5.96 11.37 -10.93
N VAL A 153 6.65 12.49 -11.09
CA VAL A 153 7.28 12.90 -12.34
C VAL A 153 8.78 12.69 -12.20
N HIS A 154 9.29 11.73 -12.97
CA HIS A 154 10.72 11.45 -13.10
C HIS A 154 11.43 12.62 -13.78
N PRO A 155 12.72 12.91 -13.48
CA PRO A 155 13.51 13.90 -14.21
C PRO A 155 13.49 13.77 -15.73
N GLU A 156 13.34 12.54 -16.25
CA GLU A 156 13.25 12.26 -17.69
C GLU A 156 11.80 12.41 -18.25
N GLY A 157 10.86 12.92 -17.46
CA GLY A 157 9.48 13.19 -17.87
C GLY A 157 8.51 11.99 -17.82
N ARG A 158 9.00 10.79 -17.47
CA ARG A 158 8.17 9.60 -17.17
C ARG A 158 7.29 9.87 -15.95
N LYS A 159 6.05 9.37 -15.96
CA LYS A 159 5.09 9.60 -14.86
C LYS A 159 4.63 8.30 -14.25
N TYR A 160 4.45 8.28 -12.94
CA TYR A 160 3.94 7.13 -12.21
C TYR A 160 2.76 7.56 -11.35
N PHE A 161 1.68 6.80 -11.38
CA PHE A 161 0.50 7.04 -10.56
C PHE A 161 0.49 6.13 -9.36
N ILE A 162 0.12 6.72 -8.22
CA ILE A 162 -0.34 5.99 -7.04
C ILE A 162 -1.74 6.54 -6.74
N LYS A 163 -2.74 5.67 -6.67
CA LYS A 163 -4.13 6.09 -6.40
C LYS A 163 -4.74 5.20 -5.34
N MET A 164 -5.14 5.80 -4.22
CA MET A 164 -6.05 5.18 -3.25
C MET A 164 -7.46 5.68 -3.51
N THR A 165 -8.44 4.79 -3.60
CA THR A 165 -9.86 5.12 -3.82
C THR A 165 -10.75 4.24 -2.94
N GLY A 166 -11.73 4.83 -2.27
CA GLY A 166 -12.61 4.10 -1.36
C GLY A 166 -13.49 5.03 -0.53
N PRO A 167 -14.10 4.51 0.56
CA PRO A 167 -14.87 5.32 1.50
C PRO A 167 -14.10 6.54 2.00
N SER A 168 -14.76 7.71 2.02
CA SER A 168 -14.13 9.02 2.25
C SER A 168 -13.26 9.06 3.50
N ASP A 169 -13.79 8.58 4.63
CA ASP A 169 -13.10 8.65 5.92
C ASP A 169 -11.86 7.74 5.96
N LEU A 170 -11.93 6.58 5.31
CA LEU A 170 -10.81 5.63 5.23
C LEU A 170 -9.67 6.15 4.36
N VAL A 171 -9.99 6.80 3.24
CA VAL A 171 -8.98 7.41 2.37
C VAL A 171 -8.33 8.60 3.09
N LYS A 172 -9.13 9.46 3.73
CA LYS A 172 -8.63 10.61 4.49
C LYS A 172 -7.71 10.19 5.64
N SER A 173 -8.06 9.15 6.40
CA SER A 173 -7.24 8.64 7.50
C SER A 173 -5.91 8.03 7.04
N ASN A 174 -5.82 7.60 5.77
CA ASN A 174 -4.59 7.07 5.17
C ASN A 174 -3.76 8.13 4.44
N ARG A 175 -4.14 9.41 4.48
CA ARG A 175 -3.39 10.45 3.76
C ARG A 175 -1.94 10.52 4.20
N GLU A 176 -1.71 10.49 5.51
CA GLU A 176 -0.37 10.60 6.06
C GLU A 176 0.51 9.40 5.66
N SER A 177 -0.01 8.17 5.70
CA SER A 177 0.75 6.97 5.34
C SER A 177 1.16 6.97 3.87
N VAL A 178 0.28 7.43 2.97
CA VAL A 178 0.63 7.63 1.55
C VAL A 178 1.72 8.69 1.40
N VAL A 179 1.57 9.84 2.07
CA VAL A 179 2.53 10.94 1.97
C VAL A 179 3.90 10.55 2.52
N GLN A 180 3.95 9.78 3.61
CA GLN A 180 5.18 9.23 4.18
C GLN A 180 5.84 8.21 3.23
N MET A 181 5.07 7.32 2.60
CA MET A 181 5.59 6.39 1.59
C MET A 181 6.29 7.14 0.44
N LEU A 182 5.77 8.29 0.02
CA LEU A 182 6.36 9.11 -1.04
C LEU A 182 7.75 9.66 -0.69
N ASP A 183 8.07 9.82 0.59
CA ASP A 183 9.39 10.29 1.01
C ASP A 183 10.51 9.29 0.68
N GLY A 184 10.17 8.03 0.38
CA GLY A 184 11.11 7.04 -0.15
C GLY A 184 11.77 7.46 -1.49
N LEU A 185 11.20 8.42 -2.22
CA LEU A 185 11.81 8.97 -3.44
C LEU A 185 13.08 9.79 -3.18
N LYS A 186 13.31 10.25 -1.94
CA LYS A 186 14.52 11.00 -1.55
C LYS A 186 15.78 10.14 -1.60
N ASN A 187 15.62 8.83 -1.40
CA ASN A 187 16.69 7.85 -1.24
C ASN A 187 17.07 7.26 -2.59
#